data_AF-A0A971LCT3-F1
#
_entry.id   AF-A0A971LCT3-F1
#
_cell.length_a   1.000
_cell.length_b   1.000
_cell.length_c   1.000
_cell.angle_alpha   90.00
_cell.angle_beta   90.00
_cell.angle_gamma   90.00
#
_symmetry.space_group_name_H-M   'P 1'
#
loop_
_entity.id
_entity.type
_entity.pdbx_description
1 polymer ?
#
loop_
_entity_poly.entity_id
_entity_poly.type
_entity_poly.pdbx_seq_one_letter_code
_entity_poly.pdbx_strand_id
1 'polypeptide(L)' 'MKITIIGAGSSYTPELIEGLIARCDSLRVDEIALVDIE' A
#
# COMPACT_ATOMS: atom_id res chain seq x y z
N MET A 1 -3.35 6.45 -9.84
CA MET A 1 -2.51 7.02 -8.77
C MET A 1 -1.43 6.01 -8.37
N LYS A 2 -0.19 6.47 -8.20
CA LYS A 2 0.90 5.66 -7.64
C LYS A 2 1.04 5.95 -6.14
N ILE A 3 1.02 4.90 -5.32
CA ILE A 3 1.20 4.96 -3.86
C ILE A 3 2.51 4.27 -3.49
N THR A 4 3.31 4.89 -2.61
CA THR A 4 4.53 4.28 -2.09
C THR A 4 4.45 4.15 -0.58
N ILE A 5 4.66 2.94 -0.07
CA ILE A 5 4.71 2.64 1.36
C ILE A 5 6.19 2.47 1.72
N ILE A 6 6.71 3.37 2.56
CA ILE A 6 8.07 3.32 3.11
C ILE A 6 7.99 2.71 4.51
N GLY A 7 8.78 1.66 4.77
CA GLY A 7 8.65 0.83 5.98
C GLY A 7 7.66 -0.33 5.78
N ALA A 8 7.64 -0.93 4.59
CA ALA A 8 6.73 -2.01 4.25
C ALA A 8 6.93 -3.31 5.07
N GLY A 9 8.06 -3.44 5.77
CA GLY A 9 8.36 -4.50 6.74
C GLY A 9 7.57 -4.38 8.05
N SER A 10 6.84 -3.28 8.24
CA SER A 10 5.90 -3.11 9.35
C SER A 10 4.87 -4.24 9.40
N SER A 11 4.59 -4.74 10.62
CA SER A 11 3.52 -5.71 10.86
C SER A 11 2.12 -5.18 10.49
N TYR A 12 1.97 -3.87 10.27
CA TYR A 12 0.72 -3.21 9.89
C TYR A 12 0.51 -3.06 8.37
N THR A 13 1.50 -3.43 7.56
CA THR A 13 1.39 -3.38 6.10
C THR A 13 0.21 -4.22 5.56
N PRO A 14 -0.10 -5.42 6.09
CA PRO A 14 -1.24 -6.22 5.62
C PRO A 14 -2.58 -5.48 5.72
N GLU A 15 -2.89 -4.87 6.86
CA GLU A 15 -4.15 -4.17 7.09
C GLU A 15 -4.26 -2.91 6.22
N LEU A 16 -3.14 -2.24 5.97
CA LEU A 16 -3.07 -1.10 5.06
C LEU A 16 -3.37 -1.53 3.60
N ILE A 17 -2.79 -2.65 3.16
CA ILE A 17 -3.02 -3.21 1.83
C ILE A 17 -4.49 -3.62 1.67
N GLU A 18 -5.08 -4.30 2.66
CA GLU A 18 -6.51 -4.66 2.63
C GLU A 18 -7.41 -3.42 2.50
N GLY A 19 -7.11 -2.36 3.25
CA GLY A 19 -7.84 -1.09 3.17
C GLY A 19 -7.74 -0.42 1.80
N LEU A 20 -6.56 -0.49 1.15
CA LEU A 20 -6.31 0.01 -0.19
C LEU A 20 -7.01 -0.83 -1.26
N ILE A 21 -6.99 -2.16 -1.15
CA ILE A 21 -7.71 -3.07 -2.06
C ILE A 21 -9.22 -2.78 -2.00
N ALA A 22 -9.77 -2.65 -0.79
CA ALA A 22 -11.20 -2.35 -0.60
C ALA A 22 -11.64 -1.00 -1.20
N ARG A 23 -10.69 -0.12 -1.53
CA ARG A 23 -10.93 1.22 -2.09
C ARG A 23 -10.20 1.46 -3.41
N CYS A 24 -9.70 0.39 -4.04
CA CYS A 24 -8.85 0.50 -5.22
C CYS A 24 -9.56 1.27 -6.35
N ASP A 25 -10.82 0.95 -6.59
CA ASP A 25 -11.64 1.56 -7.63
C ASP A 25 -11.97 3.03 -7.35
N SER A 26 -12.29 3.38 -6.10
CA SER A 26 -12.65 4.75 -5.72
C SER A 26 -11.44 5.67 -5.65
N LEU A 27 -10.28 5.14 -5.25
CA LEU A 27 -9.01 5.86 -5.20
C LEU A 27 -8.26 5.83 -6.55
N ARG A 28 -8.68 4.98 -7.49
CA ARG A 28 -8.01 4.76 -8.79
C ARG A 28 -6.52 4.48 -8.60
N VAL A 29 -6.22 3.49 -7.76
CA VAL A 29 -4.84 3.06 -7.51
C VAL A 29 -4.35 2.25 -8.71
N ASP A 30 -3.30 2.74 -9.37
CA ASP A 30 -2.73 2.07 -10.55
C ASP A 30 -1.49 1.26 -10.19
N GLU A 31 -0.76 1.69 -9.16
CA GLU A 31 0.49 1.07 -8.74
C GLU A 31 0.73 1.27 -7.23
N ILE A 32 1.19 0.22 -6.56
CA ILE A 32 1.67 0.26 -5.18
C ILE A 32 3.14 -0.16 -5.19
N ALA A 33 4.01 0.71 -4.67
CA ALA A 33 5.42 0.40 -4.43
C ALA A 33 5.64 0.19 -2.94
N LEU A 34 6.26 -0.94 -2.58
CA LEU A 34 6.66 -1.27 -1.21
C LEU A 34 8.16 -1.07 -1.08
N VAL A 35 8.58 -0.26 -0.13
CA VAL A 35 10.00 0.06 0.11
C VAL A 35 10.31 -0.22 1.57
N ASP A 36 11.41 -0.92 1.78
CA ASP A 36 12.00 -1.12 3.10
C ASP A 36 13.54 -1.02 3.02
N ILE A 37 14.17 -0.73 4.16
CA ILE A 37 15.63 -0.63 4.31
C ILE A 37 16.18 -1.60 5.37
N GLU A 38 15.30 -2.31 6.10
CA GLU A 38 15.69 -3.48 6.90
C GLU A 38 16.01 -4.69 6.02
#